data_AF-A0A524EAK2-F1
#
_entry.id   AF-A0A524EAK2-F1
#
_cell.length_a   1.000
_cell.length_b   1.000
_cell.length_c   1.000
_cell.angle_alpha   90.00
_cell.angle_beta   90.00
_cell.angle_gamma   90.00
#
_symmetry.space_group_name_H-M   'P 1'
#
loop_
_entity.id
_entity.type
_entity.pdbx_description
1 polymer ?
#
loop_
_entity_poly.entity_id
_entity_poly.type
_entity_poly.pdbx_seq_one_letter_code
_entity_poly.pdbx_strand_id
1 'polypeptide(L)'
;MPLLTNYNFCDRLLFNFTESNNNLQTTIAKSIIQKKKLMRKCYLVEYDYLEYRHSLELQENVRSIKEENREFDNFLLVLQHNPVFTIGKKGSRDDILATEEILTNESIDVLEVRRGGEVTYHGPGQLV
;
A
#
# COMPACT_ATOMS: atom_id res chain seq x y z
N MET A 1 17.69 24.21 5.36
CA MET A 1 16.35 24.10 5.98
C MET A 1 15.58 25.34 5.55
N PRO A 2 14.68 25.19 4.57
CA PRO A 2 13.36 24.62 4.82
C PRO A 2 13.08 23.35 3.99
N LEU A 3 12.18 22.54 4.54
CA LEU A 3 11.68 21.27 4.03
C LEU A 3 10.76 21.48 2.82
N LEU A 4 11.00 20.72 1.76
CA LEU A 4 10.05 20.55 0.65
C LEU A 4 8.95 19.59 1.09
N THR A 5 8.01 20.07 1.91
CA THR A 5 6.68 19.46 2.06
C THR A 5 5.82 19.99 0.91
N ASN A 6 5.67 19.23 -0.17
CA ASN A 6 4.62 19.43 -1.17
C ASN A 6 4.49 18.17 -2.04
N TYR A 7 3.92 17.12 -1.47
CA TYR A 7 3.19 16.13 -2.25
C TYR A 7 1.75 16.12 -1.73
N ASN A 8 0.94 17.01 -2.29
CA ASN A 8 -0.50 17.03 -2.09
C ASN A 8 -1.08 15.72 -2.62
N PHE A 9 -1.35 14.79 -1.70
CA PHE A 9 -2.07 13.54 -1.93
C PHE A 9 -3.50 13.77 -2.48
N CYS A 10 -4.00 15.02 -2.49
CA CYS A 10 -5.38 15.36 -2.83
C CYS A 10 -5.67 15.74 -4.29
N ASP A 11 -4.66 16.02 -5.14
CA ASP A 11 -4.93 16.75 -6.40
C ASP A 11 -5.14 15.88 -7.66
N ARG A 12 -5.28 14.54 -7.54
CA ARG A 12 -5.34 13.64 -8.72
C ARG A 12 -6.45 12.59 -8.76
N LEU A 13 -7.61 12.84 -8.14
CA LEU A 13 -8.76 11.93 -8.25
C LEU A 13 -10.04 12.66 -8.67
N LEU A 14 -10.20 12.86 -9.99
CA LEU A 14 -11.49 13.13 -10.62
C LEU A 14 -11.68 12.16 -11.79
N PHE A 15 -12.43 11.08 -11.55
CA PHE A 15 -13.07 10.33 -12.63
C PHE A 15 -14.50 9.98 -12.21
N ASN A 16 -15.46 10.55 -12.94
CA ASN A 16 -16.90 10.42 -12.73
C ASN A 16 -17.43 9.10 -13.31
N PHE A 17 -18.43 8.50 -12.67
CA PHE A 17 -19.36 7.59 -13.35
C PHE A 17 -20.80 7.87 -12.91
N THR A 18 -21.68 8.00 -13.90
CA THR A 18 -23.09 8.42 -13.81
C THR A 18 -24.04 7.25 -13.52
N GLU A 19 -25.01 7.44 -12.63
CA GLU A 19 -26.12 6.50 -12.36
C GLU A 19 -27.35 6.76 -13.27
N SER A 20 -28.16 5.71 -13.51
CA SER A 20 -29.52 5.83 -14.07
C SER A 20 -30.54 4.98 -13.30
N ASN A 21 -31.75 5.56 -13.13
CA ASN A 21 -32.89 5.11 -12.30
C ASN A 21 -33.82 4.08 -12.98
N ASN A 22 -34.64 3.32 -12.19
CA ASN A 22 -36.12 3.24 -12.33
C ASN A 22 -36.84 2.18 -11.42
N ASN A 23 -37.44 2.67 -10.33
CA ASN A 23 -38.76 2.45 -9.68
C ASN A 23 -39.66 1.17 -9.76
N LEU A 24 -39.25 0.02 -10.32
CA LEU A 24 -40.02 -1.26 -10.15
C LEU A 24 -39.34 -2.27 -9.20
N GLN A 25 -38.14 -1.96 -8.72
CA GLN A 25 -37.25 -2.89 -8.00
C GLN A 25 -37.50 -2.96 -6.47
N THR A 26 -38.38 -2.12 -5.91
CA THR A 26 -38.35 -1.75 -4.49
C THR A 26 -38.67 -2.89 -3.50
N THR A 27 -39.41 -3.93 -3.90
CA THR A 27 -39.76 -5.06 -3.01
C THR A 27 -38.76 -6.21 -3.09
N ILE A 28 -38.24 -6.52 -4.28
CA ILE A 28 -37.10 -7.46 -4.47
C ILE A 28 -35.81 -6.85 -3.92
N ALA A 29 -35.66 -5.53 -4.03
CA ALA A 29 -34.54 -4.81 -3.45
C ALA A 29 -34.45 -5.02 -1.94
N LYS A 30 -35.54 -5.09 -1.17
CA LYS A 30 -35.44 -5.23 0.30
C LYS A 30 -34.78 -6.54 0.76
N SER A 31 -34.99 -7.67 0.08
CA SER A 31 -34.31 -8.94 0.40
C SER A 31 -32.89 -9.02 -0.17
N ILE A 32 -32.63 -8.36 -1.32
CA ILE A 32 -31.27 -8.17 -1.85
C ILE A 32 -30.47 -7.18 -0.98
N ILE A 33 -31.10 -6.18 -0.38
CA ILE A 33 -30.49 -5.15 0.47
C ILE A 33 -29.91 -5.77 1.75
N GLN A 34 -30.51 -6.83 2.30
CA GLN A 34 -29.91 -7.56 3.43
C GLN A 34 -28.65 -8.36 3.06
N LYS A 35 -28.41 -8.61 1.76
CA LYS A 35 -27.19 -9.24 1.22
C LYS A 35 -26.40 -8.36 0.27
N LYS A 36 -26.65 -7.03 0.24
CA LYS A 36 -25.70 -6.08 -0.32
C LYS A 36 -24.55 -5.99 0.67
N LYS A 37 -23.63 -6.98 0.60
CA LYS A 37 -22.30 -6.88 1.18
C LYS A 37 -21.80 -5.49 0.83
N LEU A 38 -21.67 -4.63 1.84
CA LEU A 38 -21.26 -3.24 1.66
C LEU A 38 -19.98 -3.25 0.81
N MET A 39 -20.08 -2.84 -0.46
CA MET A 39 -18.91 -2.70 -1.32
C MET A 39 -18.20 -1.45 -0.84
N ARG A 40 -17.10 -1.62 -0.11
CA ARG A 40 -16.26 -0.50 0.32
C ARG A 40 -15.45 -0.02 -0.87
N LYS A 41 -15.35 1.30 -1.05
CA LYS A 41 -14.46 1.88 -2.06
C LYS A 41 -13.01 1.48 -1.77
N CYS A 42 -12.26 1.22 -2.83
CA CYS A 42 -10.82 1.00 -2.79
C CYS A 42 -10.19 1.79 -3.94
N TYR A 43 -9.29 2.71 -3.62
CA TYR A 43 -8.60 3.53 -4.60
C TYR A 43 -7.28 2.86 -4.96
N LEU A 44 -7.00 2.79 -6.26
CA LEU A 44 -5.70 2.37 -6.76
C LEU A 44 -4.76 3.57 -6.74
N VAL A 45 -3.56 3.40 -6.19
CA VAL A 45 -2.49 4.40 -6.22
C VAL A 45 -1.25 3.74 -6.83
N GLU A 46 -0.81 4.26 -7.95
CA GLU A 46 0.30 3.70 -8.73
C GLU A 46 1.54 4.57 -8.58
N TYR A 47 2.67 3.93 -8.30
CA TYR A 47 4.00 4.54 -8.34
C TYR A 47 4.90 3.69 -9.23
N ASP A 48 5.61 4.30 -10.18
CA ASP A 48 6.58 3.56 -10.99
C ASP A 48 7.70 2.99 -10.10
N TYR A 49 8.19 3.83 -9.18
CA TYR A 49 9.17 3.50 -8.15
C TYR A 49 8.88 4.29 -6.87
N LEU A 50 9.07 3.63 -5.73
CA LEU A 50 9.05 4.28 -4.42
C LEU A 50 10.09 3.64 -3.51
N GLU A 51 10.83 4.45 -2.76
CA GLU A 51 11.76 3.93 -1.74
C GLU A 51 10.97 3.20 -0.64
N TYR A 52 11.56 2.12 -0.10
CA TYR A 52 10.83 1.22 0.79
C TYR A 52 10.32 1.91 2.06
N ARG A 53 11.16 2.70 2.75
CA ARG A 53 10.77 3.42 3.97
C ARG A 53 9.65 4.41 3.70
N HIS A 54 9.70 5.17 2.60
CA HIS A 54 8.58 6.05 2.23
C HIS A 54 7.27 5.26 2.00
N SER A 55 7.34 4.09 1.35
CA SER A 55 6.16 3.24 1.18
C SER A 55 5.62 2.71 2.51
N LEU A 56 6.51 2.39 3.46
CA LEU A 56 6.15 1.92 4.79
C LEU A 56 5.49 3.05 5.59
N GLU A 57 6.03 4.26 5.55
CA GLU A 57 5.45 5.45 6.17
C GLU A 57 4.04 5.75 5.63
N LEU A 58 3.84 5.67 4.31
CA LEU A 58 2.51 5.80 3.70
C LEU A 58 1.54 4.73 4.22
N GLN A 59 1.98 3.47 4.28
CA GLN A 59 1.16 2.36 4.79
C GLN A 59 0.82 2.56 6.27
N GLU A 60 1.77 3.00 7.10
CA GLU A 60 1.56 3.25 8.52
C GLU A 60 0.61 4.43 8.77
N ASN A 61 0.74 5.51 7.99
CA ASN A 61 -0.17 6.66 8.05
C ASN A 61 -1.60 6.27 7.68
N VAL A 62 -1.79 5.57 6.55
CA VAL A 62 -3.12 5.08 6.13
C VAL A 62 -3.71 4.13 7.17
N ARG A 63 -2.88 3.24 7.74
CA ARG A 63 -3.29 2.32 8.79
C ARG A 63 -3.76 3.08 10.03
N SER A 64 -2.98 4.05 10.51
CA SER A 64 -3.31 4.82 11.72
C SER A 64 -4.64 5.57 11.55
N ILE A 65 -4.85 6.23 10.41
CA ILE A 65 -6.13 6.91 10.10
C ILE A 65 -7.29 5.92 10.11
N LYS A 66 -7.08 4.70 9.58
CA LYS A 66 -8.11 3.67 9.49
C LYS A 66 -8.43 3.00 10.84
N GLU A 67 -7.45 2.97 11.74
CA GLU A 67 -7.64 2.52 13.13
C GLU A 67 -8.57 3.49 13.89
N GLU A 68 -8.45 4.80 13.63
CA GLU A 68 -9.30 5.85 14.22
C GLU A 68 -10.65 6.00 13.51
N ASN A 69 -10.67 5.88 12.19
CA ASN A 69 -11.87 5.97 11.36
C ASN A 69 -12.01 4.76 10.45
N ARG A 70 -12.83 3.80 10.89
CA ARG A 70 -13.09 2.57 10.15
C ARG A 70 -13.75 2.82 8.79
N GLU A 71 -14.43 3.95 8.61
CA GLU A 71 -15.08 4.36 7.37
C GLU A 71 -14.16 5.06 6.38
N PHE A 72 -12.91 5.33 6.76
CA PHE A 72 -11.90 5.82 5.84
C PHE A 72 -11.70 4.85 4.67
N ASP A 73 -11.46 5.41 3.50
CA ASP A 73 -11.36 4.68 2.24
C ASP A 73 -10.23 3.63 2.26
N ASN A 74 -10.35 2.61 1.41
CA ASN A 74 -9.26 1.64 1.22
C ASN A 74 -8.36 2.10 0.09
N PHE A 75 -7.10 1.69 0.15
CA PHE A 75 -6.10 1.97 -0.88
C PHE A 75 -5.38 0.69 -1.24
N LEU A 76 -5.18 0.48 -2.54
CA LEU A 76 -4.25 -0.51 -3.07
C LEU A 76 -3.08 0.27 -3.66
N LEU A 77 -1.93 0.15 -3.01
CA LEU A 77 -0.68 0.68 -3.55
C LEU A 77 -0.12 -0.35 -4.54
N VAL A 78 0.28 0.10 -5.71
CA VAL A 78 0.94 -0.73 -6.73
C VAL A 78 2.22 -0.04 -7.13
N LEU A 79 3.35 -0.67 -6.83
CA LEU A 79 4.64 -0.02 -6.97
C LEU A 79 5.80 -0.99 -7.18
N GLN A 80 7.00 -0.44 -7.33
CA GLN A 80 8.26 -1.17 -7.30
C GLN A 80 9.25 -0.45 -6.37
N HIS A 81 10.23 -1.18 -5.84
CA HIS A 81 11.27 -0.63 -4.97
C HIS A 81 12.64 -0.62 -5.65
N ASN A 82 13.53 0.26 -5.16
CA ASN A 82 14.96 0.04 -5.31
C ASN A 82 15.36 -1.28 -4.62
N PRO A 83 16.51 -1.89 -4.98
CA PRO A 83 17.00 -3.11 -4.33
C PRO A 83 17.02 -2.99 -2.80
N VAL A 84 16.29 -3.86 -2.12
CA VAL A 84 16.19 -3.87 -0.66
C VAL A 84 15.88 -5.27 -0.15
N PHE A 85 16.59 -5.69 0.89
CA PHE A 85 16.17 -6.79 1.74
C PHE A 85 15.34 -6.27 2.90
N THR A 86 14.22 -6.94 3.18
CA THR A 86 13.43 -6.67 4.37
C THR A 86 13.41 -7.89 5.26
N ILE A 87 13.59 -7.70 6.56
CA ILE A 87 13.62 -8.74 7.57
C ILE A 87 12.29 -8.67 8.34
N GLY A 88 11.44 -9.69 8.16
CA GLY A 88 10.20 -9.82 8.91
C GLY A 88 10.41 -10.37 10.32
N LYS A 89 9.33 -10.52 11.08
CA LYS A 89 9.35 -10.95 12.49
C LYS A 89 10.04 -12.30 12.77
N LYS A 90 10.17 -13.17 11.77
CA LYS A 90 10.79 -14.49 11.91
C LYS A 90 12.20 -14.57 11.29
N GLY A 91 12.65 -13.49 10.64
CA GLY A 91 13.95 -13.46 9.97
C GLY A 91 15.04 -12.89 10.86
N SER A 92 16.27 -13.12 10.43
CA SER A 92 17.52 -12.65 11.02
C SER A 92 18.39 -12.01 9.94
N ARG A 93 19.36 -11.18 10.35
CA ARG A 93 20.42 -10.71 9.44
C ARG A 93 21.23 -11.89 8.88
N ASP A 94 21.34 -12.98 9.63
CA ASP A 94 22.09 -14.19 9.22
C ASP A 94 21.45 -14.93 8.04
N ASP A 95 20.16 -14.70 7.76
CA ASP A 95 19.47 -15.28 6.61
C ASP A 95 19.90 -14.61 5.28
N ILE A 96 20.58 -13.46 5.34
CA ILE A 96 21.13 -12.76 4.18
C ILE A 96 22.58 -13.21 4.00
N LEU A 97 22.81 -14.05 2.98
CA LEU A 97 24.12 -14.61 2.65
C LEU A 97 25.11 -13.57 2.09
N ALA A 98 24.62 -12.43 1.60
CA ALA A 98 25.45 -11.35 1.08
C ALA A 98 26.21 -10.64 2.21
N THR A 99 27.51 -10.40 1.98
CA THR A 99 28.34 -9.61 2.89
C THR A 99 27.95 -8.14 2.86
N GLU A 100 28.27 -7.39 3.91
CA GLU A 100 28.06 -5.94 3.96
C GLU A 100 28.76 -5.20 2.81
N GLU A 101 29.93 -5.69 2.38
CA GLU A 101 30.65 -5.16 1.23
C GLU A 101 29.85 -5.30 -0.06
N ILE A 102 29.26 -6.48 -0.32
CA ILE A 102 28.41 -6.71 -1.51
C ILE A 102 27.17 -5.80 -1.43
N LEU A 103 26.50 -5.77 -0.29
CA LEU A 103 25.29 -4.94 -0.12
C LEU A 103 25.59 -3.46 -0.36
N THR A 104 26.71 -2.96 0.15
CA THR A 104 27.13 -1.57 -0.04
C THR A 104 27.49 -1.28 -1.49
N ASN A 105 28.29 -2.15 -2.13
CA ASN A 105 28.72 -1.97 -3.52
C ASN A 105 27.54 -2.00 -4.50
N GLU A 106 26.55 -2.84 -4.24
CA GLU A 106 25.33 -2.97 -5.05
C GLU A 106 24.22 -2.00 -4.63
N SER A 107 24.46 -1.13 -3.64
CA SER A 107 23.48 -0.18 -3.11
C SER A 107 22.15 -0.83 -2.69
N ILE A 108 22.23 -1.98 -1.99
CA ILE A 108 21.08 -2.74 -1.50
C ILE A 108 20.87 -2.44 -0.02
N ASP A 109 19.71 -1.87 0.31
CA ASP A 109 19.35 -1.61 1.69
C ASP A 109 18.94 -2.89 2.44
N VAL A 110 19.14 -2.92 3.76
CA VAL A 110 18.62 -3.98 4.64
C VAL A 110 17.80 -3.36 5.76
N LEU A 111 16.51 -3.72 5.83
CA LEU A 111 15.54 -3.08 6.73
C LEU A 111 14.79 -4.11 7.59
N GLU A 112 14.79 -3.94 8.90
CA GLU A 112 13.88 -4.67 9.80
C GLU A 112 12.49 -4.05 9.79
N VAL A 113 11.46 -4.88 9.62
CA VAL A 113 10.08 -4.41 9.38
C VAL A 113 9.06 -5.26 10.13
N ARG A 114 7.90 -4.66 10.45
CA ARG A 114 6.87 -5.30 11.31
C ARG A 114 5.91 -6.23 10.56
N ARG A 115 6.34 -6.85 9.45
CA ARG A 115 5.55 -7.85 8.72
C ARG A 115 5.78 -9.27 9.24
N GLY A 116 4.86 -10.18 8.90
CA GLY A 116 5.07 -11.61 9.09
C GLY A 116 6.13 -12.17 8.12
N GLY A 117 6.58 -13.40 8.40
CA GLY A 117 7.57 -14.09 7.57
C GLY A 117 9.02 -13.76 7.93
N GLU A 118 9.93 -14.30 7.14
CA GLU A 118 11.39 -14.21 7.28
C GLU A 118 11.92 -13.07 6.39
N VAL A 119 13.13 -13.21 5.85
CA VAL A 119 13.74 -12.26 4.92
C VAL A 119 13.09 -12.35 3.53
N THR A 120 12.96 -11.22 2.84
CA THR A 120 12.61 -11.18 1.42
C THR A 120 13.33 -10.05 0.72
N TYR A 121 13.48 -10.15 -0.60
CA TYR A 121 14.06 -9.13 -1.46
C TYR A 121 12.95 -8.41 -2.24
N HIS A 122 13.12 -7.11 -2.42
CA HIS A 122 12.37 -6.30 -3.36
C HIS A 122 13.32 -5.54 -4.28
N GLY A 123 12.96 -5.37 -5.54
CA GLY A 123 13.77 -4.59 -6.48
C GLY A 123 13.08 -4.33 -7.81
N PRO A 124 13.78 -3.70 -8.77
CA PRO A 124 13.24 -3.38 -10.08
C PRO A 124 12.73 -4.61 -10.83
N GLY A 125 11.57 -4.49 -11.47
CA GLY A 125 10.88 -5.57 -12.18
C GLY A 125 9.93 -6.41 -11.31
N GLN A 126 9.91 -6.19 -10.00
CA GLN A 126 8.98 -6.84 -9.08
C GLN A 126 7.84 -5.91 -8.71
N LEU A 127 6.62 -6.26 -9.13
CA LEU A 127 5.40 -5.59 -8.67
C LEU A 127 5.14 -5.92 -7.19
N VAL A 128 5.04 -4.88 -6.37
CA VAL A 128 4.72 -4.92 -4.95
C VAL A 128 3.36 -4.26 -4.72
#